data_AF-A0A840UQS8-F1
#
_entry.id   AF-A0A840UQS8-F1
#
_cell.length_a   1.000
_cell.length_b   1.000
_cell.length_c   1.000
_cell.angle_alpha   90.00
_cell.angle_beta   90.00
_cell.angle_gamma   90.00
#
_symmetry.space_group_name_H-M   'P 1'
#
loop_
_entity.id
_entity.type
_entity.pdbx_description
1 polymer ?
#
loop_
_entity_poly.entity_id
_entity_poly.type
_entity_poly.pdbx_seq_one_letter_code
_entity_poly.pdbx_strand_id
1 'polypeptide(L)'
;MLKIDPLNNPKQQFFTKTEGSREVQVKEQVGEFSTELAQNQEDMSMEQLKKLFDKVSEQGAKLTKTPTYDELKSYRDVVKKFIGEAVTRMYSMNSQSGWDRLGRQKVYTTVRKVDDKLEEMAEEIRLGQASALTIAAKHEAICGMLVDLYM
;
A
#
# COMPACT_ATOMS: atom_id res chain seq x y z
N MET A 1 17.70 5.33 -88.41
CA MET A 1 19.05 4.90 -87.99
C MET A 1 19.47 5.74 -86.79
N LEU A 2 19.95 5.09 -85.71
CA LEU A 2 20.67 5.63 -84.52
C LEU A 2 19.88 6.58 -83.58
N LYS A 3 19.94 6.52 -82.24
CA LYS A 3 20.62 5.68 -81.22
C LYS A 3 19.95 5.97 -79.84
N ILE A 4 20.10 5.05 -78.90
CA ILE A 4 19.39 4.92 -77.60
C ILE A 4 20.25 5.51 -76.45
N ASP A 5 19.63 6.31 -75.56
CA ASP A 5 19.86 6.60 -74.09
C ASP A 5 21.28 6.92 -73.52
N PRO A 6 21.44 7.56 -72.31
CA PRO A 6 20.54 7.46 -71.14
C PRO A 6 20.34 8.67 -70.19
N LEU A 7 19.28 8.50 -69.38
CA LEU A 7 18.99 8.98 -68.03
C LEU A 7 19.88 10.07 -67.40
N ASN A 8 19.27 11.17 -66.95
CA ASN A 8 19.66 11.84 -65.71
C ASN A 8 18.46 12.52 -65.04
N ASN A 9 18.04 11.96 -63.90
CA ASN A 9 16.93 12.42 -63.07
C ASN A 9 17.48 13.21 -61.86
N PRO A 10 17.20 14.51 -61.70
CA PRO A 10 17.48 15.19 -60.46
C PRO A 10 16.38 14.91 -59.43
N LYS A 11 16.83 14.30 -58.35
CA LYS A 11 16.09 13.75 -57.21
C LYS A 11 15.13 14.76 -56.58
N GLN A 12 13.94 14.26 -56.26
CA GLN A 12 12.98 14.83 -55.32
C GLN A 12 13.70 15.24 -54.03
N GLN A 13 13.55 16.51 -53.64
CA GLN A 13 13.91 16.94 -52.29
C GLN A 13 12.94 16.30 -51.31
N PHE A 14 13.47 15.38 -50.53
CA PHE A 14 12.80 14.72 -49.44
C PHE A 14 12.43 15.76 -48.37
N PHE A 15 11.15 15.80 -48.01
CA PHE A 15 10.70 16.40 -46.77
C PHE A 15 11.34 15.62 -45.61
N THR A 16 12.36 16.18 -44.97
CA THR A 16 12.84 15.63 -43.71
C THR A 16 11.85 16.02 -42.61
N LYS A 17 10.97 15.08 -42.31
CA LYS A 17 10.10 15.01 -41.14
C LYS A 17 10.95 15.05 -39.86
N THR A 18 11.12 16.22 -39.25
CA THR A 18 11.73 16.38 -37.91
C THR A 18 10.68 16.14 -36.80
N GLU A 19 10.05 14.96 -36.81
CA GLU A 19 9.07 14.57 -35.76
C GLU A 19 9.61 13.53 -34.77
N GLY A 20 10.71 12.83 -35.11
CA GLY A 20 11.22 11.73 -34.28
C GLY A 20 11.87 12.15 -32.95
N SER A 21 12.42 13.36 -32.84
CA SER A 21 13.12 13.81 -31.63
C SER A 21 12.18 14.38 -30.56
N ARG A 22 11.06 15.01 -30.94
CA ARG A 22 10.06 15.51 -29.97
C ARG A 22 9.21 14.39 -29.38
N GLU A 23 8.80 13.39 -30.17
CA GLU A 23 8.02 12.26 -29.64
C GLU A 23 8.80 11.40 -28.64
N VAL A 24 10.11 11.23 -28.86
CA VAL A 24 10.99 10.50 -27.93
C VAL A 24 11.22 11.30 -26.64
N GLN A 25 11.53 12.60 -26.73
CA GLN A 25 11.66 13.47 -25.55
C GLN A 25 10.38 13.55 -24.71
N VAL A 26 9.21 13.68 -25.35
CA VAL A 26 7.93 13.73 -24.64
C VAL A 26 7.60 12.39 -23.97
N LYS A 27 7.88 11.24 -24.62
CA LYS A 27 7.71 9.92 -23.99
C LYS A 27 8.63 9.72 -22.78
N GLU A 28 9.88 10.17 -22.88
CA GLU A 28 10.88 10.05 -21.82
C GLU A 28 10.52 10.92 -20.61
N GLN A 29 10.12 12.18 -20.84
CA GLN A 29 9.62 13.09 -19.80
C GLN A 29 8.32 12.60 -19.14
N VAL A 30 7.39 12.02 -19.91
CA VAL A 30 6.15 11.43 -19.36
C VAL A 30 6.44 10.17 -18.53
N GLY A 31 7.45 9.38 -18.93
CA GLY A 31 7.91 8.22 -18.16
C GLY A 31 8.56 8.62 -16.83
N GLU A 32 9.41 9.65 -16.85
CA GLU A 32 10.05 10.22 -15.65
C GLU A 32 9.00 10.78 -14.68
N PHE A 33 8.08 11.62 -15.15
CA PHE A 33 6.99 12.16 -14.33
C PHE A 33 6.07 11.06 -13.76
N SER A 34 5.72 10.05 -14.55
CA SER A 34 4.89 8.94 -14.07
C SER A 34 5.59 8.14 -12.97
N THR A 35 6.91 8.01 -13.06
CA THR A 35 7.73 7.33 -12.06
C THR A 35 7.81 8.14 -10.77
N GLU A 36 8.08 9.45 -10.86
CA GLU A 36 8.09 10.35 -9.71
C GLU A 36 6.73 10.42 -9.00
N LEU A 37 5.63 10.44 -9.76
CA LEU A 37 4.28 10.40 -9.20
C LEU A 37 4.01 9.09 -8.44
N ALA A 38 4.40 7.95 -9.00
CA ALA A 38 4.22 6.66 -8.36
C ALA A 38 5.01 6.57 -7.04
N GLN A 39 6.26 7.05 -7.04
CA GLN A 39 7.09 7.12 -5.83
C GLN A 39 6.47 8.03 -4.76
N ASN A 40 6.01 9.24 -5.13
CA ASN A 40 5.36 10.14 -4.18
C ASN A 40 4.08 9.53 -3.59
N GLN A 41 3.26 8.86 -4.39
CA GLN A 41 2.06 8.17 -3.89
C GLN A 41 2.42 7.04 -2.91
N GLU A 42 3.49 6.31 -3.20
CA GLU A 42 4.00 5.26 -2.34
C GLU A 42 4.48 5.81 -0.98
N ASP A 43 5.25 6.89 -0.99
CA ASP A 43 5.74 7.57 0.22
C ASP A 43 4.59 8.12 1.07
N MET A 44 3.61 8.75 0.43
CA MET A 44 2.41 9.25 1.11
C MET A 44 1.61 8.14 1.79
N SER A 45 1.44 6.99 1.12
CA SER A 45 0.76 5.83 1.71
C SER A 45 1.54 5.26 2.90
N MET A 46 2.88 5.23 2.84
CA MET A 46 3.70 4.81 4.00
C MET A 46 3.54 5.76 5.18
N GLU A 47 3.53 7.06 4.94
CA GLU A 47 3.34 8.06 5.99
C GLU A 47 1.95 7.93 6.64
N GLN A 48 0.92 7.65 5.85
CA GLN A 48 -0.44 7.39 6.35
C GLN A 48 -0.49 6.13 7.22
N LEU A 49 0.14 5.04 6.79
CA LEU A 49 0.26 3.81 7.57
C LEU A 49 0.95 4.05 8.91
N LYS A 50 2.07 4.78 8.91
CA LYS A 50 2.79 5.14 10.13
C LYS A 50 1.90 5.94 11.09
N LYS A 51 1.19 6.96 10.58
CA LYS A 51 0.24 7.75 11.38
C LYS A 51 -0.90 6.90 11.96
N LEU A 52 -1.40 5.91 11.21
CA LEU A 52 -2.40 4.98 11.70
C LEU A 52 -1.82 4.07 12.79
N PHE A 53 -0.59 3.57 12.61
CA PHE A 53 0.10 2.74 13.60
C PHE A 53 0.34 3.49 14.92
N ASP A 54 0.75 4.76 14.85
CA ASP A 54 0.91 5.62 16.02
C ASP A 54 -0.41 5.77 16.78
N LYS A 55 -1.53 5.93 16.06
CA LYS A 55 -2.88 5.96 16.66
C LYS A 55 -3.28 4.63 17.27
N VAL A 56 -2.92 3.49 16.67
CA VAL A 56 -3.16 2.17 17.27
C VAL A 56 -2.42 2.08 18.60
N SER A 57 -1.17 2.51 18.65
CA SER A 57 -0.34 2.52 19.86
C SER A 57 -0.92 3.42 20.95
N GLU A 58 -1.35 4.64 20.59
CA GLU A 58 -1.98 5.58 21.52
C GLU A 58 -3.28 5.02 22.12
N GLN A 59 -4.16 4.47 21.27
CA GLN A 59 -5.43 3.90 21.70
C GLN A 59 -5.24 2.62 22.51
N GLY A 60 -4.25 1.79 22.17
CA GLY A 60 -3.89 0.61 22.96
C GLY A 60 -3.42 0.97 24.36
N ALA A 61 -2.62 2.05 24.49
CA ALA A 61 -2.19 2.58 25.78
C ALA A 61 -3.37 3.14 26.60
N LYS A 62 -4.34 3.81 25.96
CA LYS A 62 -5.57 4.28 26.62
C LYS A 62 -6.43 3.12 27.11
N LEU A 63 -6.67 2.14 26.26
CA LEU A 63 -7.42 0.93 26.60
C LEU A 63 -6.77 0.14 27.75
N THR A 64 -5.44 0.06 27.77
CA THR A 64 -4.68 -0.58 28.84
C THR A 64 -4.92 0.11 30.19
N LYS A 65 -5.01 1.45 30.20
CA LYS A 65 -5.29 2.23 31.43
C LYS A 65 -6.75 2.17 31.83
N THR A 66 -7.66 2.15 30.85
CA THR A 66 -9.10 2.25 31.05
C THR A 66 -9.81 1.18 30.20
N PRO A 67 -9.85 -0.08 30.66
CA PRO A 67 -10.39 -1.20 29.88
C PRO A 67 -11.92 -1.20 29.87
N THR A 68 -12.50 -0.31 29.06
CA THR A 68 -13.95 -0.17 28.87
C THR A 68 -14.34 -0.51 27.44
N TYR A 69 -15.63 -0.77 27.22
CA TYR A 69 -16.15 -1.03 25.89
C TYR A 69 -15.96 0.12 24.90
N ASP A 70 -16.09 1.37 25.37
CA ASP A 70 -15.93 2.53 24.51
C ASP A 70 -14.49 2.72 24.04
N GLU A 71 -13.52 2.48 24.95
CA GLU A 71 -12.09 2.47 24.60
C GLU A 71 -11.77 1.30 23.67
N LEU A 72 -12.34 0.10 23.90
CA LEU A 72 -12.10 -1.06 23.03
C LEU A 72 -12.65 -0.83 21.63
N LYS A 73 -13.84 -0.22 21.52
CA LYS A 73 -14.43 0.17 20.25
C LYS A 73 -13.55 1.16 19.50
N SER A 74 -13.05 2.19 20.20
CA SER A 74 -12.15 3.20 19.62
C SER A 74 -10.85 2.58 19.13
N TYR A 75 -10.26 1.67 19.92
CA TYR A 75 -9.08 0.91 19.54
C TYR A 75 -9.34 0.05 18.29
N ARG A 76 -10.42 -0.74 18.29
CA ARG A 76 -10.83 -1.59 17.17
C ARG A 76 -11.02 -0.79 15.88
N ASP A 77 -11.63 0.39 15.95
CA ASP A 77 -11.88 1.23 14.77
C ASP A 77 -10.57 1.71 14.13
N VAL A 78 -9.54 2.02 14.93
CA VAL A 78 -8.22 2.40 14.40
C VAL A 78 -7.49 1.19 13.83
N VAL A 79 -7.52 0.04 14.51
CA VAL A 79 -6.95 -1.23 14.00
C VAL A 79 -7.57 -1.60 12.66
N LYS A 80 -8.90 -1.50 12.53
CA LYS A 80 -9.61 -1.77 11.27
C LYS A 80 -9.17 -0.83 10.15
N LYS A 81 -9.02 0.47 10.43
CA LYS A 81 -8.54 1.46 9.45
C LYS A 81 -7.12 1.13 8.98
N PHE A 82 -6.24 0.79 9.92
CA PHE A 82 -4.88 0.38 9.62
C PHE A 82 -4.82 -0.84 8.68
N ILE A 83 -5.55 -1.91 9.01
CA ILE A 83 -5.61 -3.13 8.18
C ILE A 83 -6.12 -2.79 6.78
N GLY A 84 -7.16 -1.96 6.67
CA GLY A 84 -7.70 -1.53 5.38
C GLY A 84 -6.66 -0.82 4.50
N GLU A 85 -5.89 0.09 5.10
CA GLU A 85 -4.83 0.82 4.39
C GLU A 85 -3.68 -0.12 3.98
N ALA A 86 -3.22 -0.98 4.89
CA ALA A 86 -2.13 -1.92 4.63
C ALA A 86 -2.48 -2.88 3.48
N VAL A 87 -3.70 -3.43 3.50
CA VAL A 87 -4.20 -4.30 2.44
C VAL A 87 -4.32 -3.55 1.12
N THR A 88 -4.86 -2.33 1.12
CA THR A 88 -5.01 -1.51 -0.09
C THR A 88 -3.66 -1.21 -0.73
N ARG A 89 -2.67 -0.80 0.07
CA ARG A 89 -1.30 -0.60 -0.38
C ARG A 89 -0.72 -1.86 -1.02
N MET A 90 -0.91 -3.02 -0.39
CA MET A 90 -0.31 -4.24 -0.90
C MET A 90 -0.92 -4.71 -2.23
N TYR A 91 -2.21 -4.40 -2.48
CA TYR A 91 -2.80 -4.57 -3.81
C TYR A 91 -2.19 -3.63 -4.85
N SER A 92 -1.94 -2.37 -4.49
CA SER A 92 -1.36 -1.36 -5.39
C SER A 92 0.10 -1.65 -5.77
N MET A 93 0.92 -2.16 -4.85
CA MET A 93 2.33 -2.49 -5.10
C MET A 93 2.53 -3.71 -6.02
N ASN A 94 1.54 -4.61 -6.13
CA ASN A 94 1.75 -5.95 -6.69
C ASN A 94 1.36 -6.14 -8.16
N SER A 95 1.45 -5.11 -9.00
CA SER A 95 1.26 -5.27 -10.44
C SER A 95 2.31 -6.18 -11.12
N GLN A 96 3.38 -6.61 -10.43
CA GLN A 96 4.47 -7.37 -11.05
C GLN A 96 4.98 -8.68 -10.38
N SER A 97 4.78 -9.03 -9.09
CA SER A 97 5.31 -10.35 -8.62
C SER A 97 4.85 -10.95 -7.27
N GLY A 98 4.31 -10.22 -6.28
CA GLY A 98 4.35 -10.70 -4.88
C GLY A 98 3.05 -11.17 -4.19
N TRP A 99 1.87 -10.87 -4.72
CA TRP A 99 0.58 -11.17 -4.06
C TRP A 99 -0.15 -12.34 -4.74
N ASP A 100 0.46 -13.51 -4.65
CA ASP A 100 -0.13 -14.75 -5.15
C ASP A 100 -1.26 -15.27 -4.22
N ARG A 101 -1.80 -16.45 -4.51
CA ARG A 101 -2.85 -17.09 -3.69
C ARG A 101 -2.41 -17.30 -2.24
N LEU A 102 -1.12 -17.55 -2.00
CA LEU A 102 -0.56 -17.83 -0.69
C LEU A 102 -0.40 -16.55 0.13
N GLY A 103 0.00 -15.43 -0.50
CA GLY A 103 0.03 -14.12 0.13
C GLY A 103 -1.34 -13.69 0.68
N ARG A 104 -2.39 -13.83 -0.13
CA ARG A 104 -3.78 -13.57 0.31
C ARG A 104 -4.17 -14.42 1.51
N GLN A 105 -3.89 -15.72 1.46
CA GLN A 105 -4.22 -16.64 2.55
C GLN A 105 -3.54 -16.23 3.87
N LYS A 106 -2.26 -15.84 3.82
CA LYS A 106 -1.52 -15.36 4.98
C LYS A 106 -2.18 -14.12 5.58
N VAL A 107 -2.49 -13.11 4.75
CA VAL A 107 -3.15 -11.88 5.21
C VAL A 107 -4.50 -12.18 5.87
N TYR A 108 -5.35 -12.99 5.24
CA TYR A 108 -6.62 -13.38 5.86
C TYR A 108 -6.43 -14.08 7.20
N THR A 109 -5.41 -14.94 7.30
CA THR A 109 -5.09 -15.63 8.55
C THR A 109 -4.63 -14.65 9.63
N THR A 110 -3.78 -13.68 9.29
CA THR A 110 -3.32 -12.64 10.22
C THR A 110 -4.46 -11.74 10.67
N VAL A 111 -5.30 -11.26 9.75
CA VAL A 111 -6.48 -10.45 10.10
C VAL A 111 -7.41 -11.21 11.04
N ARG A 112 -7.66 -12.50 10.77
CA ARG A 112 -8.47 -13.34 11.66
C ARG A 112 -7.88 -13.44 13.06
N LYS A 113 -6.57 -13.65 13.20
CA LYS A 113 -5.91 -13.68 14.51
C LYS A 113 -6.00 -12.34 15.25
N VAL A 114 -5.95 -11.21 14.53
CA VAL A 114 -6.18 -9.89 15.13
C VAL A 114 -7.60 -9.78 15.66
N ASP A 115 -8.60 -10.20 14.87
CA ASP A 115 -10.00 -10.21 15.30
C ASP A 115 -10.21 -11.11 16.54
N ASP A 116 -9.63 -12.32 16.55
CA ASP A 116 -9.68 -13.24 17.70
C ASP A 116 -9.14 -12.56 18.97
N LYS A 117 -8.03 -11.80 18.87
CA LYS A 117 -7.46 -11.07 20.02
C LYS A 117 -8.34 -9.92 20.48
N LEU A 118 -9.02 -9.22 19.57
CA LEU A 118 -9.98 -8.18 19.92
C LEU A 118 -11.21 -8.77 20.62
N GLU A 119 -11.66 -9.96 20.21
CA GLU A 119 -12.76 -10.68 20.85
C GLU A 119 -12.38 -11.16 22.25
N GLU A 120 -11.17 -11.69 22.44
CA GLU A 120 -10.65 -12.03 23.77
C GLU A 120 -10.62 -10.80 24.71
N MET A 121 -10.20 -9.63 24.21
CA MET A 121 -10.25 -8.39 24.99
C MET A 121 -11.69 -8.00 25.35
N ALA A 122 -12.62 -8.15 24.41
CA ALA A 122 -14.04 -7.83 24.62
C ALA A 122 -14.64 -8.72 25.72
N GLU A 123 -14.33 -10.01 25.72
CA GLU A 123 -14.80 -10.96 26.73
C GLU A 123 -14.20 -10.69 28.11
N GLU A 124 -12.90 -10.37 28.20
CA GLU A 124 -12.29 -9.98 29.46
C GLU A 124 -12.92 -8.71 30.05
N ILE A 125 -13.21 -7.71 29.22
CA ILE A 125 -13.91 -6.49 29.64
C ILE A 125 -15.34 -6.83 30.07
N ARG A 126 -16.06 -7.66 29.30
CA ARG A 126 -17.43 -8.10 29.61
C ARG A 126 -17.55 -8.76 30.97
N LEU A 127 -16.59 -9.62 31.28
CA LEU A 127 -16.56 -10.43 32.50
C LEU A 127 -15.97 -9.66 33.70
N GLY A 128 -15.48 -8.44 33.50
CA GLY A 128 -14.80 -7.66 34.54
C GLY A 128 -13.44 -8.27 34.94
N GLN A 129 -12.82 -9.04 34.05
CA GLN A 129 -11.55 -9.74 34.24
C GLN A 129 -10.37 -9.06 33.53
N ALA A 130 -10.64 -8.00 32.76
CA ALA A 130 -9.61 -7.24 32.08
C ALA A 130 -8.64 -6.61 33.07
N SER A 131 -7.35 -6.92 32.91
CA SER A 131 -6.27 -6.31 33.66
C SER A 131 -5.37 -5.51 32.72
N ALA A 132 -4.69 -4.47 33.22
CA ALA A 132 -3.73 -3.72 32.42
C ALA A 132 -2.67 -4.63 31.78
N LEU A 133 -2.21 -5.66 32.50
CA LEU A 133 -1.24 -6.62 31.98
C LEU A 133 -1.79 -7.45 30.81
N THR A 134 -3.00 -8.02 30.96
CA THR A 134 -3.59 -8.87 29.92
C THR A 134 -3.97 -8.07 28.68
N ILE A 135 -4.44 -6.84 28.85
CA ILE A 135 -4.74 -5.93 27.74
C ILE A 135 -3.46 -5.48 27.02
N ALA A 136 -2.42 -5.08 27.77
CA ALA A 136 -1.12 -4.70 27.19
C ALA A 136 -0.51 -5.84 26.37
N ALA A 137 -0.50 -7.07 26.90
CA ALA A 137 0.05 -8.23 26.20
C ALA A 137 -0.70 -8.51 24.88
N LYS A 138 -2.04 -8.44 24.88
CA LYS A 138 -2.82 -8.61 23.65
C LYS A 138 -2.62 -7.44 22.68
N HIS A 139 -2.46 -6.21 23.18
CA HIS A 139 -2.14 -5.05 22.35
C HIS A 139 -0.79 -5.23 21.63
N GLU A 140 0.26 -5.65 22.34
CA GLU A 140 1.57 -5.93 21.73
C GLU A 140 1.49 -7.06 20.68
N ALA A 141 0.73 -8.12 20.97
CA ALA A 141 0.49 -9.18 19.99
C ALA A 141 -0.21 -8.67 18.72
N ILE A 142 -1.20 -7.78 18.86
CA ILE A 142 -1.85 -7.13 17.73
C ILE A 142 -0.85 -6.27 16.97
N CYS A 143 -0.04 -5.44 17.64
CA CYS A 143 0.98 -4.61 17.00
C CYS A 143 1.97 -5.44 16.18
N GLY A 144 2.44 -6.58 16.71
CA GLY A 144 3.30 -7.50 15.96
C GLY A 144 2.63 -8.02 14.69
N MET A 145 1.39 -8.48 14.79
CA MET A 145 0.61 -8.95 13.64
C MET A 145 0.34 -7.83 12.61
N LEU A 146 0.15 -6.58 13.06
CA LEU A 146 -0.02 -5.45 12.17
C LEU A 146 1.28 -5.11 11.43
N VAL A 147 2.43 -5.21 12.10
CA VAL A 147 3.74 -5.04 11.49
C VAL A 147 4.00 -6.06 10.39
N ASP A 148 3.62 -7.32 10.62
CA ASP A 148 3.69 -8.40 9.61
C ASP A 148 2.81 -8.13 8.37
N LEU A 149 1.85 -7.20 8.43
CA LEU A 149 0.94 -6.89 7.31
C LEU A 149 1.47 -5.79 6.37
N TYR A 150 2.49 -5.02 6.73
CA TYR A 150 3.00 -3.96 5.85
C TYR A 150 4.52 -3.99 5.63
N MET A 151 5.27 -4.83 6.36
CA MET A 151 6.63 -5.22 5.99
C MET A 151 6.61 -6.27 4.88
#